data_AF-A0A7U9STJ3-F1
#
_entry.id   AF-A0A7U9STJ3-F1
#
_cell.length_a   1.000
_cell.length_b   1.000
_cell.length_c   1.000
_cell.angle_alpha   90.00
_cell.angle_beta   90.00
_cell.angle_gamma   90.00
#
_symmetry.space_group_name_H-M   'P 1'
#
loop_
_entity.id
_entity.type
_entity.pdbx_description
1 polymer ?
#
loop_
_entity_poly.entity_id
_entity_poly.type
_entity_poly.pdbx_seq_one_letter_code
_entity_poly.pdbx_strand_id
1 'polypeptide(L)' 'MQVLNRLKMQLSNQKYFTDEQYIQFLTENNLSAADEYNKPTMQKQLLFTAIDVPEAVTNLFY' A
#
# COMPACT_ATOMS: atom_id res chain seq x y z
N MET A 1 -5.31 4.49 13.11
CA MET A 1 -5.23 4.97 11.69
C MET A 1 -5.45 3.79 10.77
N GLN A 2 -6.29 3.94 9.75
CA GLN A 2 -6.55 2.86 8.78
C GLN A 2 -5.30 2.48 7.98
N VAL A 3 -5.17 1.20 7.61
CA VAL A 3 -4.06 0.67 6.80
C VAL A 3 -3.90 1.43 5.48
N LEU A 4 -5.00 1.75 4.78
CA LEU A 4 -4.96 2.53 3.55
C LEU A 4 -4.31 3.91 3.75
N ASN A 5 -4.70 4.61 4.82
CA ASN A 5 -4.15 5.92 5.13
C ASN A 5 -2.67 5.83 5.56
N ARG A 6 -2.28 4.73 6.22
CA ARG A 6 -0.87 4.46 6.54
C ARG A 6 -0.04 4.25 5.28
N LEU A 7 -0.54 3.49 4.30
CA LEU A 7 0.13 3.26 3.02
C LEU A 7 0.34 4.57 2.27
N LYS A 8 -0.71 5.37 2.10
CA LYS A 8 -0.62 6.69 1.44
C LYS A 8 0.44 7.57 2.09
N MET A 9 0.52 7.55 3.43
CA MET A 9 1.56 8.28 4.15
C MET A 9 2.97 7.75 3.90
N GLN A 10 3.16 6.43 3.74
CA GLN A 10 4.47 5.86 3.37
C GLN A 10 4.89 6.23 1.94
N LEU A 11 3.92 6.39 1.04
CA LEU A 11 4.12 6.87 -0.32
C LEU A 11 4.22 8.41 -0.40
N SER A 12 4.48 9.08 0.73
CA SER A 12 4.56 10.55 0.84
C SER A 12 3.31 11.29 0.34
N ASN A 13 2.14 10.64 0.38
CA ASN A 13 0.87 11.08 -0.19
C ASN A 13 0.94 11.41 -1.69
N GLN A 14 1.94 10.89 -2.41
CA GLN A 14 1.96 10.95 -3.86
C GLN A 14 0.84 10.05 -4.41
N LYS A 15 0.15 10.56 -5.43
CA LYS A 15 -1.01 9.87 -6.01
C LYS A 15 -0.59 9.12 -7.27
N TYR A 16 0.06 7.97 -7.07
CA TYR A 16 0.43 7.06 -8.17
C TYR A 16 -0.79 6.35 -8.75
N PHE A 17 -1.72 5.93 -7.88
CA PHE A 17 -2.91 5.17 -8.25
C PHE A 17 -4.18 5.68 -7.53
N THR A 18 -5.31 5.11 -7.93
CA THR A 18 -6.60 5.29 -7.24
C THR A 18 -6.66 4.48 -5.94
N ASP A 19 -7.62 4.80 -5.07
CA ASP A 19 -7.82 4.06 -3.81
C ASP A 19 -8.18 2.59 -4.05
N GLU A 20 -8.97 2.29 -5.09
CA GLU A 20 -9.31 0.92 -5.48
C GLU A 20 -8.06 0.10 -5.83
N GLN A 21 -7.12 0.71 -6.56
CA GLN A 21 -5.84 0.07 -6.90
C GLN A 21 -4.94 -0.09 -5.67
N TYR A 22 -4.88 0.90 -4.78
CA TYR A 22 -4.16 0.73 -3.51
C TYR A 22 -4.76 -0.38 -2.63
N ILE A 23 -6.08 -0.55 -2.64
CA ILE A 23 -6.76 -1.65 -1.94
C ILE A 23 -6.38 -3.00 -2.55
N GLN A 24 -6.23 -3.08 -3.88
CA GLN A 24 -5.77 -4.29 -4.55
C GLN A 24 -4.36 -4.71 -4.08
N PHE A 25 -3.38 -3.79 -4.10
CA PHE A 25 -2.02 -4.09 -3.63
C PHE A 25 -1.98 -4.50 -2.15
N LEU A 26 -2.83 -3.88 -1.31
CA LEU A 26 -2.96 -4.27 0.10
C LEU A 26 -3.51 -5.70 0.23
N THR A 27 -4.54 -6.03 -0.56
CA THR A 27 -5.16 -7.36 -0.56
C THR A 27 -4.16 -8.44 -0.97
N GLU A 28 -3.35 -8.18 -2.00
CA GLU A 28 -2.27 -9.07 -2.46
C GLU A 28 -1.22 -9.32 -1.38
N ASN A 29 -1.02 -8.36 -0.48
CA ASN A 29 -0.12 -8.46 0.67
C ASN A 29 -0.81 -8.91 1.97
N ASN A 30 -2.04 -9.45 1.88
CA ASN A 30 -2.84 -9.92 3.01
C ASN A 30 -3.18 -8.82 4.04
N LEU A 31 -3.48 -7.61 3.56
CA LEU A 31 -3.92 -6.49 4.37
C LEU A 31 -5.31 -6.01 3.95
N SER A 32 -6.17 -5.76 4.93
CA SER A 32 -7.45 -5.06 4.72
C SER A 32 -7.25 -3.56 4.87
N ALA A 33 -7.72 -2.80 3.88
CA ALA A 33 -7.61 -1.35 3.86
C ALA A 33 -8.36 -0.65 4.99
N ALA A 34 -9.46 -1.25 5.46
CA ALA A 34 -10.33 -0.70 6.49
C ALA A 34 -9.82 -0.96 7.92
N ASP A 35 -8.89 -1.90 8.09
CA ASP A 35 -8.36 -2.29 9.40
C ASP A 35 -7.54 -1.16 10.02
N GLU A 36 -7.50 -1.13 11.35
CA GLU A 36 -6.59 -0.25 12.07
C GLU A 36 -5.15 -0.80 12.02
N TYR A 37 -4.22 0.04 11.57
CA TYR A 37 -2.83 -0.35 11.41
C TYR A 37 -2.17 -0.73 12.74
N ASN A 38 -1.74 -1.99 12.82
CA ASN A 38 -0.98 -2.55 13.94
C ASN A 38 0.48 -2.78 13.53
N LYS A 39 1.40 -1.92 14.02
CA LYS A 39 2.82 -1.97 13.62
C LYS A 39 3.50 -3.33 13.87
N PRO A 40 3.38 -3.97 15.05
CA PRO A 40 4.03 -5.26 15.31
C PRO A 40 3.69 -6.37 14.31
N THR A 41 2.46 -6.39 13.80
CA THR A 41 1.97 -7.47 12.94
C THR A 41 1.96 -7.10 11.45
N MET A 42 1.68 -5.84 11.10
CA MET A 42 1.40 -5.43 9.72
C MET A 42 2.57 -4.71 9.03
N GLN A 43 3.61 -4.30 9.76
CA GLN A 43 4.66 -3.44 9.19
C GLN A 43 5.37 -4.06 7.98
N LYS A 44 5.64 -5.37 8.00
CA LYS A 44 6.36 -6.04 6.90
C LYS A 44 5.52 -6.10 5.63
N GLN A 45 4.26 -6.54 5.75
CA GLN A 45 3.32 -6.61 4.64
C GLN A 45 3.11 -5.23 4.01
N LEU A 46 2.96 -4.20 4.86
CA LEU A 46 2.75 -2.84 4.37
C LEU A 46 3.97 -2.28 3.63
N LEU A 47 5.19 -2.64 4.07
CA LEU A 47 6.41 -2.28 3.36
C LEU A 47 6.50 -2.94 1.99
N PHE A 48 6.08 -4.20 1.86
CA PHE A 48 6.01 -4.88 0.55
C PHE A 48 5.00 -4.17 -0.36
N THR A 49 3.80 -3.89 0.13
CA THR A 49 2.82 -3.09 -0.64
C THR A 49 3.37 -1.74 -1.09
N ALA A 50 4.14 -1.05 -0.24
CA ALA A 50 4.75 0.22 -0.58
C ALA A 50 5.88 0.11 -1.63
N ILE A 51 6.46 -1.09 -1.81
CA ILE A 51 7.45 -1.40 -2.86
C ILE A 51 6.74 -1.82 -4.15
N ASP A 52 5.67 -2.61 -4.06
CA ASP A 52 4.89 -3.06 -5.23
C ASP A 52 4.31 -1.89 -6.03
N VAL A 53 3.87 -0.83 -5.33
CA VAL A 53 3.34 0.38 -5.97
C VAL A 53 4.34 1.04 -6.94
N PRO A 54 5.55 1.49 -6.51
CA PRO A 54 6.52 2.07 -7.44
C PRO A 54 7.05 1.05 -8.46
N GLU A 55 7.15 -0.23 -8.13
CA GLU A 55 7.51 -1.27 -9.10
C GLU A 55 6.49 -1.34 -10.25
N ALA A 56 5.20 -1.37 -9.93
CA ALA A 56 4.12 -1.34 -10.93
C ALA A 56 4.17 -0.05 -11.78
N VAL A 57 4.46 1.10 -11.16
CA VAL A 57 4.67 2.36 -11.89
C VAL A 57 5.84 2.22 -12.86
N THR A 58 6.97 1.62 -12.47
CA THR A 58 8.14 1.47 -13.35
C THR A 58 7.97 0.41 -14.43
N ASN A 59 7.27 -0.69 -14.15
CA ASN A 59 6.97 -1.74 -15.13
C ASN A 59 6.01 -1.27 -16.24
N LEU A 60 5.21 -0.22 -15.98
CA LEU A 60 4.42 0.46 -17.01
C LEU A 60 5.26 1.22 -18.05
N PHE A 61 6.57 1.41 -17.82
CA PHE A 61 7.48 2.16 -18.70
C PHE A 61 8.48 1.30 -19.48
N TYR A 62 8.38 -0.03 -19.41
CA TYR A 62 9.14 -0.99 -20.23
C TYR A 62 8.22 -1.72 -21.21
#